data_AF-A0A6I1I840-F1
#
_entry.id   AF-A0A6I1I840-F1
#
_cell.length_a   1.000
_cell.length_b   1.000
_cell.length_c   1.000
_cell.angle_alpha   90.00
_cell.angle_beta   90.00
_cell.angle_gamma   90.00
#
_symmetry.space_group_name_H-M   'P 1'
#
loop_
_entity.id
_entity.type
_entity.pdbx_description
1 polymer ?
#
loop_
_entity_poly.entity_id
_entity_poly.type
_entity_poly.pdbx_seq_one_letter_code
_entity_poly.pdbx_strand_id
1 'polypeptide(L)'
;MTQTTAITPYRSLDNAAGNNELLDTLLAKGPKNDAALARALEVAPPVISKIRHGRLPIGASLLIRMHEVFDVSIRELKRIARAEVAA
;
A
#
# COMPACT_ATOMS: atom_id res chain seq x y z
N MET A 1 17.31 32.62 10.86
CA MET A 1 17.65 31.38 10.11
C MET A 1 16.48 30.41 10.24
N THR A 2 15.48 30.52 9.38
CA THR A 2 14.41 29.51 9.27
C THR A 2 14.88 28.46 8.28
N GLN A 3 15.28 27.29 8.78
CA GLN A 3 15.48 26.14 7.91
C GLN A 3 14.11 25.71 7.40
N THR A 4 13.80 26.08 6.15
CA THR A 4 12.76 25.42 5.38
C THR A 4 13.27 24.02 5.08
N THR A 5 13.01 23.08 6.00
CA THR A 5 13.06 21.66 5.66
C THR A 5 11.98 21.48 4.60
N ALA A 6 12.38 21.36 3.34
CA ALA A 6 11.48 20.93 2.29
C ALA A 6 10.91 19.59 2.76
N ILE A 7 9.64 19.59 3.17
CA ILE A 7 8.89 18.37 3.41
C ILE A 7 8.84 17.65 2.07
N THR A 8 9.80 16.77 1.80
CA THR A 8 9.72 15.86 0.65
C THR A 8 8.42 15.10 0.86
N PRO A 9 7.37 15.35 0.06
CA PRO A 9 6.10 14.68 0.28
C PRO A 9 6.38 13.18 0.20
N TYR A 10 5.78 12.42 1.11
CA TYR A 10 5.90 10.97 1.10
C TYR A 10 5.63 10.46 -0.33
N ARG A 11 6.65 9.91 -0.98
CA ARG A 11 6.56 9.40 -2.36
C ARG A 11 5.52 8.29 -2.35
N SER A 12 4.38 8.54 -2.97
CA SER A 12 3.33 7.54 -3.17
C SER A 12 3.95 6.28 -3.78
N LEU A 13 3.49 5.10 -3.36
CA LEU A 13 4.00 3.85 -3.93
C LEU A 13 3.43 3.70 -5.34
N ASP A 14 4.23 4.06 -6.33
CA ASP A 14 3.88 4.16 -7.74
C ASP A 14 4.31 2.93 -8.57
N ASN A 15 5.05 2.01 -7.97
CA ASN A 15 5.46 0.76 -8.59
C ASN A 15 4.29 -0.25 -8.66
N ALA A 16 3.73 -0.47 -9.85
CA ALA A 16 2.63 -1.41 -10.03
C ALA A 16 2.97 -2.86 -9.64
N ALA A 17 4.19 -3.33 -9.94
CA ALA A 17 4.60 -4.71 -9.62
C ALA A 17 4.68 -4.94 -8.10
N GLY A 18 5.35 -4.03 -7.38
CA GLY A 18 5.44 -4.12 -5.92
C GLY A 18 4.11 -3.81 -5.21
N ASN A 19 3.27 -2.95 -5.78
CA ASN A 19 1.91 -2.75 -5.28
C ASN A 19 1.07 -4.04 -5.40
N ASN A 20 1.21 -4.79 -6.49
CA ASN A 20 0.56 -6.10 -6.64
C ASN A 20 1.05 -7.09 -5.60
N GLU A 21 2.36 -7.20 -5.42
CA GLU A 21 2.96 -8.08 -4.40
C GLU A 21 2.47 -7.74 -2.98
N LEU A 22 2.38 -6.45 -2.67
CA LEU A 22 1.79 -5.98 -1.40
C LEU A 22 0.33 -6.44 -1.27
N LEU A 23 -0.51 -6.18 -2.28
CA LEU A 23 -1.92 -6.55 -2.24
C LEU A 23 -2.10 -8.08 -2.14
N ASP A 24 -1.28 -8.86 -2.82
CA ASP A 24 -1.32 -10.32 -2.76
C ASP A 24 -0.88 -10.84 -1.39
N THR A 25 0.13 -10.21 -0.78
CA THR A 25 0.52 -10.49 0.60
C THR A 25 -0.62 -10.23 1.60
N LEU A 26 -1.39 -9.16 1.38
CA LEU A 26 -2.56 -8.86 2.21
C LEU A 26 -3.73 -9.83 1.95
N LEU A 27 -3.95 -10.25 0.70
CA LEU A 27 -4.94 -11.29 0.39
C LEU A 27 -4.63 -12.61 1.10
N ALA A 28 -3.36 -13.00 1.14
CA ALA A 28 -2.91 -14.22 1.83
C ALA A 28 -3.19 -14.21 3.34
N LYS A 29 -3.48 -13.03 3.94
CA LYS A 29 -3.79 -12.87 5.37
C LYS A 29 -5.27 -13.01 5.71
N GLY A 30 -6.17 -13.16 4.73
CA GLY A 30 -7.58 -13.47 5.04
C GLY A 30 -8.61 -13.13 3.96
N PRO A 31 -8.59 -11.94 3.33
CA PRO A 31 -9.59 -11.59 2.33
C PRO A 31 -9.52 -12.53 1.12
N LYS A 32 -10.67 -13.07 0.73
CA LYS A 32 -10.74 -14.09 -0.34
C LYS A 32 -10.47 -13.55 -1.74
N ASN A 33 -10.59 -12.23 -1.94
CA ASN A 33 -10.40 -11.55 -3.22
C ASN A 33 -10.29 -10.03 -3.01
N ASP A 34 -9.99 -9.30 -4.09
CA ASP A 34 -9.83 -7.84 -4.08
C ASP A 34 -11.05 -7.07 -3.58
N ALA A 35 -12.25 -7.56 -3.86
CA ALA A 35 -13.47 -6.90 -3.39
C ALA A 35 -13.62 -7.04 -1.87
N ALA A 36 -13.25 -8.20 -1.31
CA ALA A 36 -13.17 -8.40 0.12
C ALA A 36 -12.05 -7.57 0.75
N LEU A 37 -10.88 -7.49 0.10
CA LEU A 37 -9.77 -6.65 0.55
C LEU A 37 -10.16 -5.17 0.56
N ALA A 38 -10.84 -4.69 -0.48
CA ALA A 38 -11.34 -3.32 -0.57
C ALA A 38 -12.27 -2.98 0.60
N ARG A 39 -13.20 -3.89 0.92
CA ARG A 39 -14.10 -3.73 2.08
C ARG A 39 -13.35 -3.71 3.41
N ALA A 40 -12.36 -4.60 3.59
CA ALA A 40 -11.55 -4.63 4.79
C ALA A 40 -10.73 -3.33 4.97
N LEU A 41 -10.27 -2.75 3.87
CA LEU A 41 -9.56 -1.46 3.85
C LEU A 41 -10.49 -0.23 3.79
N GLU A 42 -11.81 -0.43 3.87
CA GLU A 42 -12.82 0.64 3.77
C GLU A 42 -12.67 1.53 2.52
N VAL A 43 -12.25 0.93 1.40
CA VAL A 43 -12.18 1.58 0.09
C VAL A 43 -13.16 0.96 -0.89
N ALA A 44 -13.55 1.72 -1.91
CA ALA A 44 -14.36 1.17 -3.00
C ALA A 44 -13.54 0.14 -3.82
N PRO A 45 -14.14 -0.98 -4.29
CA PRO A 45 -13.45 -1.97 -5.12
C PRO A 45 -12.67 -1.40 -6.33
N PRO A 46 -13.14 -0.33 -7.03
CA PRO A 46 -12.38 0.29 -8.11
C PRO A 46 -11.03 0.87 -7.67
N VAL A 47 -10.82 1.20 -6.39
CA VAL A 47 -9.54 1.68 -5.87
C VAL A 47 -8.49 0.58 -5.98
N ILE A 48 -8.78 -0.61 -5.44
CA ILE A 48 -7.88 -1.78 -5.51
C ILE A 48 -7.63 -2.16 -6.96
N SER A 49 -8.68 -2.20 -7.79
CA SER A 49 -8.53 -2.49 -9.22
C SER A 49 -7.59 -1.49 -9.91
N LYS A 50 -7.73 -0.18 -9.67
CA LYS A 50 -6.84 0.83 -10.26
C LYS A 50 -5.40 0.69 -9.77
N ILE A 51 -5.18 0.33 -8.49
CA ILE A 51 -3.84 0.06 -7.94
C ILE A 51 -3.20 -1.13 -8.67
N ARG A 52 -3.94 -2.23 -8.83
CA ARG A 52 -3.43 -3.42 -9.52
C ARG A 52 -2.99 -3.20 -10.94
N HIS A 53 -3.70 -2.32 -11.63
CA HIS A 53 -3.41 -1.94 -13.01
C HIS A 53 -2.46 -0.73 -13.13
N GLY A 54 -1.82 -0.30 -12.02
CA GLY A 54 -0.86 0.81 -12.04
C GLY A 54 -1.46 2.18 -12.37
N ARG A 55 -2.79 2.34 -12.28
CA ARG A 55 -3.52 3.59 -12.59
C ARG A 55 -3.76 4.46 -11.36
N LEU A 56 -3.47 3.94 -10.17
CA LEU A 56 -3.58 4.67 -8.91
C LEU A 56 -2.43 4.22 -8.00
N PRO A 57 -1.57 5.12 -7.52
CA PRO A 57 -0.52 4.75 -6.57
C PRO A 57 -1.10 4.59 -5.16
N ILE A 58 -0.40 3.85 -4.29
CA ILE A 58 -0.81 3.71 -2.88
C ILE A 58 -0.31 4.91 -2.09
N GLY A 59 -1.26 5.76 -1.69
CA GLY A 59 -1.00 6.92 -0.83
C GLY A 59 -0.83 6.56 0.65
N ALA A 60 -0.39 7.55 1.43
CA ALA A 60 -0.10 7.37 2.86
C ALA A 60 -1.32 6.93 3.68
N SER A 61 -2.51 7.47 3.41
CA SER A 61 -3.74 7.12 4.13
C SER A 61 -4.10 5.64 3.96
N LEU A 62 -3.98 5.11 2.74
CA LEU A 62 -4.26 3.70 2.48
C LEU A 62 -3.20 2.78 3.12
N LEU A 63 -1.93 3.21 3.14
CA LEU A 63 -0.86 2.49 3.85
C LEU A 63 -1.10 2.42 5.36
N ILE A 64 -1.55 3.51 5.98
CA ILE A 64 -1.90 3.54 7.40
C ILE A 64 -3.04 2.56 7.66
N ARG A 65 -4.07 2.57 6.82
CA ARG A 65 -5.18 1.64 6.95
C ARG A 65 -4.74 0.17 6.79
N MET A 66 -3.86 -0.12 5.84
CA MET A 66 -3.27 -1.45 5.68
C MET A 66 -2.51 -1.89 6.93
N HIS A 67 -1.76 -0.99 7.56
CA HIS A 67 -1.07 -1.26 8.81
C HIS A 67 -2.04 -1.62 9.93
N GLU A 68 -3.10 -0.84 10.12
CA GLU A 68 -4.08 -1.02 11.19
C GLU A 68 -4.92 -2.30 11.02
N VAL A 69 -5.34 -2.62 9.79
CA VAL A 69 -6.24 -3.76 9.52
C VAL A 69 -5.50 -5.10 9.56
N PHE A 70 -4.25 -5.13 9.12
CA PHE A 70 -3.48 -6.38 8.98
C PHE A 70 -2.35 -6.54 10.00
N ASP A 71 -2.19 -5.58 10.91
CA ASP A 71 -1.12 -5.52 11.91
C ASP A 71 0.28 -5.69 11.30
N VAL A 72 0.49 -5.09 10.11
CA VAL A 72 1.77 -5.12 9.39
C VAL A 72 2.44 -3.77 9.54
N SER A 73 3.67 -3.72 10.04
CA SER A 73 4.37 -2.45 10.20
C SER A 73 4.48 -1.68 8.87
N ILE A 74 4.36 -0.35 8.92
CA ILE A 74 4.52 0.51 7.74
C ILE A 74 5.87 0.29 7.04
N ARG A 75 6.93 -0.03 7.81
CA ARG A 75 8.26 -0.36 7.27
C ARG A 75 8.18 -1.61 6.39
N GLU A 76 7.51 -2.65 6.87
CA GLU A 76 7.37 -3.91 6.14
C GLU A 76 6.51 -3.75 4.89
N LEU A 77 5.39 -3.02 4.97
CA LEU A 77 4.57 -2.70 3.80
C LEU A 77 5.39 -1.98 2.72
N LYS A 78 6.21 -1.00 3.09
CA LYS A 78 7.10 -0.29 2.15
C LYS A 78 8.15 -1.22 1.54
N ARG A 79 8.72 -2.13 2.33
CA ARG A 79 9.73 -3.10 1.87
C ARG A 79 9.15 -4.00 0.79
N ILE A 80 7.96 -4.56 1.03
CA ILE A 80 7.23 -5.40 0.06
C ILE A 80 6.94 -4.59 -1.21
N ALA A 81 6.39 -3.38 -1.08
CA ALA A 81 6.06 -2.55 -2.25
C ALA A 81 7.28 -2.11 -3.08
N ARG A 82 8.47 -2.10 -2.50
CA ARG A 82 9.72 -1.79 -3.18
C ARG A 82 10.42 -3.02 -3.74
N ALA A 83 9.86 -4.22 -3.53
CA ALA A 83 10.48 -5.51 -3.84
C ALA A 83 11.90 -5.62 -3.24
N GLU A 84 12.11 -5.02 -2.07
CA GLU A 84 13.40 -5.06 -1.38
C GLU A 84 13.55 -6.42 -0.68
N VAL A 85 14.50 -7.23 -1.17
CA VAL A 85 14.85 -8.53 -0.60
C VAL A 85 15.32 -8.34 0.84
N ALA A 86 14.74 -9.09 1.77
CA ALA A 86 15.24 -9.15 3.14
C ALA A 86 16.65 -9.75 3.11
N ALA A 87 17.65 -8.94 3.47
CA ALA A 87 19.02 -9.38 3.69
C ALA A 87 19.14 -10.24 4.96
#